data_AF-A0AAV7JXJ1-F1
#
_entry.id   AF-A0AAV7JXJ1-F1
#
_cell.length_a   1.000
_cell.length_b   1.000
_cell.length_c   1.000
_cell.angle_alpha   90.00
_cell.angle_beta   90.00
_cell.angle_gamma   90.00
#
_symmetry.space_group_name_H-M   'P 1'
#
loop_
_entity.id
_entity.type
_entity.pdbx_description
1 polymer ?
#
loop_
_entity_poly.entity_id
_entity_poly.type
_entity_poly.pdbx_seq_one_letter_code
_entity_poly.pdbx_strand_id
1 'polypeptide(L)'
;MDTLINKESTEITEKGLELTSEFCEVEIQRSQLDGKIAKIISGAGGACCQFCTATFKQIHDPDIIKDGFPINRSIIDLKVLFDEINEEEFLSLSSDNRFNVTHRPISDLETLPRVVLRVYNSSRGVDTEELALVSSNIYQSILCAFPWAYVSPTLHKLLAHAPEIISTFNDGHGLENLSEKRLEASNKYIRRYRDRLACKFSFEENLKDVFVRLISHSDLMLLMNRKFSIPRPPSSQGLRSSQDILVNTLIRDHEDHNDD
;
A
#
# COMPACT_ATOMS: atom_id res chain seq x y z
N MET A 1 13.07 -5.75 16.95
CA MET A 1 13.89 -6.71 17.73
C MET A 1 15.27 -6.54 17.16
N ASP A 2 15.94 -5.50 17.64
CA ASP A 2 16.99 -4.83 16.88
C ASP A 2 18.32 -5.31 17.42
N THR A 3 19.11 -5.94 16.55
CA THR A 3 20.41 -6.48 16.92
C THR A 3 21.45 -5.49 16.42
N LEU A 4 21.86 -4.57 17.28
CA LEU A 4 22.96 -3.64 17.01
C LEU A 4 24.29 -4.40 17.18
N ILE A 5 25.03 -4.56 16.08
CA ILE A 5 26.40 -5.05 16.08
C ILE A 5 27.28 -3.89 15.59
N ASN A 6 27.88 -3.14 16.51
CA ASN A 6 28.91 -2.14 16.20
C ASN A 6 30.29 -2.73 16.48
N LYS A 7 31.14 -2.77 15.45
CA LYS A 7 32.60 -2.88 15.56
C LYS A 7 33.22 -1.88 14.61
N GLU A 8 33.90 -0.89 15.18
CA GLU A 8 34.73 0.06 14.44
C GLU A 8 36.11 -0.55 14.19
N SER A 9 36.57 -0.47 12.94
CA SER A 9 37.97 -0.66 12.59
C SER A 9 38.32 0.30 11.46
N THR A 10 39.13 1.30 11.76
CA THR A 10 39.70 2.26 10.80
C THR A 10 41.04 1.73 10.27
N GLU A 11 41.10 1.38 9.00
CA GLU A 11 42.35 1.16 8.27
C GLU A 11 42.64 2.34 7.35
N ILE A 12 43.82 2.94 7.51
CA ILE A 12 44.34 4.02 6.66
C ILE A 12 45.19 3.37 5.56
N THR A 13 44.91 3.66 4.28
CA THR A 13 45.75 3.22 3.15
C THR A 13 46.49 4.39 2.49
N GLU A 14 47.75 4.16 2.09
CA GLU A 14 48.80 5.12 1.72
C GLU A 14 48.58 5.94 0.41
N LYS A 15 47.36 6.10 -0.08
CA LYS A 15 47.11 6.84 -1.33
C LYS A 15 45.99 7.88 -1.20
N GLY A 16 46.20 8.89 -0.36
CA GLY A 16 45.72 10.28 -0.53
C GLY A 16 44.24 10.54 -0.85
N LEU A 17 43.36 9.55 -0.75
CA LEU A 17 41.92 9.69 -0.78
C LEU A 17 41.45 9.29 0.62
N GLU A 18 41.15 10.28 1.45
CA GLU A 18 40.43 10.04 2.69
C GLU A 18 38.99 9.64 2.33
N LEU A 19 38.79 8.35 2.09
CA LEU A 19 37.46 7.75 2.11
C LEU A 19 37.03 7.72 3.57
N THR A 20 36.34 8.79 4.01
CA THR A 20 35.55 8.72 5.23
C THR A 20 34.49 7.66 4.98
N SER A 21 34.67 6.47 5.56
CA SER A 21 33.64 5.44 5.55
C SER A 21 32.50 5.93 6.43
N GLU A 22 31.60 6.71 5.86
CA GLU A 22 30.34 7.04 6.52
C GLU A 22 29.49 5.78 6.56
N PHE A 23 29.14 5.37 7.77
CA PHE A 23 28.21 4.26 7.96
C PHE A 23 26.82 4.75 7.56
N CYS A 24 26.19 4.02 6.63
CA CYS A 24 24.81 4.23 6.25
C CYS A 24 23.93 3.25 7.03
N GLU A 25 23.08 3.78 7.91
CA GLU A 25 22.05 2.98 8.57
C GLU A 25 20.91 2.72 7.58
N VAL A 26 20.51 1.46 7.44
CA VAL A 26 19.45 1.04 6.51
C VAL A 26 18.28 0.48 7.30
N GLU A 27 17.15 1.18 7.28
CA GLU A 27 15.88 0.67 7.78
C GLU A 27 15.14 -0.09 6.67
N ILE A 28 14.72 -1.31 6.94
CA ILE A 28 13.98 -2.15 5.97
C ILE A 28 12.54 -2.30 6.43
N GLN A 29 11.62 -1.74 5.65
CA GLN A 29 10.18 -1.86 5.87
C GLN A 29 9.56 -2.93 4.98
N ARG A 30 8.68 -3.76 5.53
CA ARG A 30 7.99 -4.86 4.82
C ARG A 30 6.57 -4.47 4.40
N SER A 31 6.44 -3.40 3.63
CA SER A 31 5.15 -2.87 3.19
C SER A 31 4.61 -3.53 1.91
N GLN A 32 5.49 -4.08 1.07
CA GLN A 32 5.15 -4.68 -0.22
C GLN A 32 4.78 -6.17 -0.09
N LEU A 33 3.85 -6.48 0.82
CA LEU A 33 3.29 -7.82 1.01
C LEU A 33 1.84 -7.86 0.56
N ASP A 34 1.48 -8.89 -0.21
CA ASP A 34 0.09 -9.15 -0.58
C ASP A 34 -0.77 -9.34 0.67
N GLY A 35 -2.03 -8.90 0.58
CA GLY A 35 -2.98 -8.99 1.68
C GLY A 35 -3.18 -10.42 2.19
N LYS A 36 -3.05 -11.45 1.33
CA LYS A 36 -3.14 -12.85 1.76
C LYS A 36 -1.92 -13.29 2.56
N ILE A 37 -0.72 -12.91 2.10
CA ILE A 37 0.52 -13.19 2.84
C ILE A 37 0.48 -12.46 4.19
N ALA A 38 0.07 -11.20 4.20
CA ALA A 38 -0.11 -10.43 5.42
C ALA A 38 -1.08 -11.13 6.39
N LYS A 39 -2.20 -11.70 5.91
CA LYS A 39 -3.15 -12.47 6.75
C LYS A 39 -2.52 -13.74 7.32
N ILE A 40 -1.74 -14.46 6.53
CA ILE A 40 -1.06 -15.68 6.97
C ILE A 40 -0.04 -15.34 8.05
N ILE A 41 0.82 -14.35 7.79
CA ILE A 41 1.86 -13.90 8.74
C ILE A 41 1.21 -13.36 10.02
N SER A 42 0.13 -12.60 9.88
CA SER A 42 -0.57 -12.03 11.01
C SER A 42 -1.49 -13.02 11.71
N GLY A 43 -1.72 -14.25 11.21
CA GLY A 43 -2.72 -15.14 11.78
C GLY A 43 -4.16 -14.59 11.76
N ALA A 44 -4.45 -13.55 10.97
CA ALA A 44 -5.76 -12.89 10.93
C ALA A 44 -6.79 -13.66 10.06
N GLY A 45 -6.68 -14.98 9.99
CA GLY A 45 -7.57 -15.85 9.23
C GLY A 45 -8.95 -15.89 9.87
N GLY A 46 -9.82 -14.96 9.49
CA GLY A 46 -11.23 -14.89 9.91
C GLY A 46 -11.62 -13.60 10.62
N ALA A 47 -10.64 -12.77 11.00
CA ALA A 47 -10.91 -11.44 11.51
C ALA A 47 -11.49 -10.51 10.42
N CYS A 48 -12.36 -9.60 10.86
CA CYS A 48 -12.90 -8.54 9.99
C CYS A 48 -11.81 -7.62 9.44
N CYS A 49 -10.87 -7.20 10.28
CA CYS A 49 -9.79 -6.31 9.90
C CYS A 49 -8.45 -6.83 10.43
N GLN A 50 -7.35 -6.49 9.76
CA GLN A 50 -5.99 -6.79 10.22
C GLN A 50 -5.44 -5.74 11.19
N PHE A 51 -6.09 -4.57 11.29
CA PHE A 51 -5.55 -3.41 11.99
C PHE A 51 -6.25 -3.15 13.33
N CYS A 52 -7.53 -3.49 13.45
CA CYS A 52 -8.31 -3.28 14.66
C CYS A 52 -8.98 -4.56 15.15
N THR A 53 -9.43 -4.57 16.40
CA THR A 53 -10.15 -5.69 17.02
C THR A 53 -11.66 -5.68 16.77
N ALA A 54 -12.17 -4.75 15.95
CA ALA A 54 -13.61 -4.61 15.72
C ALA A 54 -14.23 -5.86 15.08
N THR A 55 -15.38 -6.25 15.62
CA THR A 55 -16.22 -7.34 15.11
C THR A 55 -17.07 -6.86 13.93
N PHE A 56 -17.60 -7.81 13.15
CA PHE A 56 -18.51 -7.49 12.04
C PHE A 56 -19.77 -6.73 12.45
N LYS A 57 -20.23 -6.85 13.71
CA LYS A 57 -21.36 -6.06 14.20
C LYS A 57 -20.95 -4.61 14.46
N GLN A 58 -19.79 -4.41 15.08
CA GLN A 58 -19.28 -3.08 15.43
C GLN A 58 -18.95 -2.23 14.21
N ILE A 59 -18.47 -2.82 13.10
CA ILE A 59 -18.16 -2.06 11.88
C ILE A 59 -19.42 -1.50 11.17
N HIS A 60 -20.62 -1.91 11.58
CA HIS A 60 -21.90 -1.42 11.06
C HIS A 60 -22.60 -0.46 12.04
N ASP A 61 -22.02 -0.25 13.22
CA ASP A 61 -22.57 0.65 14.23
C ASP A 61 -22.16 2.11 13.93
N PRO A 62 -23.11 3.01 13.63
CA PRO A 62 -22.81 4.39 13.27
C PRO A 62 -22.13 5.18 14.38
N ASP A 63 -22.36 4.85 15.65
CA ASP A 63 -21.76 5.57 16.77
C ASP A 63 -20.30 5.15 16.94
N ILE A 64 -20.00 3.85 16.80
CA ILE A 64 -18.61 3.36 16.80
C ILE A 64 -17.83 3.93 15.61
N ILE A 65 -18.44 4.08 14.44
CA ILE A 65 -17.77 4.66 13.26
C ILE A 65 -17.38 6.13 13.49
N LYS A 66 -18.19 6.89 14.23
CA LYS A 66 -17.85 8.28 14.60
C LYS A 66 -16.67 8.33 15.56
N ASP A 67 -16.63 7.41 16.51
CA ASP A 67 -15.53 7.30 17.48
C ASP A 67 -14.24 6.79 16.82
N GLY A 68 -14.36 6.09 15.69
CA GLY A 68 -13.24 5.59 14.90
C GLY A 68 -12.80 4.18 15.31
N PHE A 69 -11.78 3.67 14.61
CA PHE A 69 -11.25 2.33 14.82
C PHE A 69 -9.73 2.41 15.02
N PRO A 70 -9.23 2.39 16.27
CA PRO A 70 -7.80 2.52 16.51
C PRO A 70 -7.02 1.33 15.93
N ILE A 71 -5.82 1.57 15.41
CA ILE A 71 -4.88 0.50 15.03
C ILE A 71 -4.25 -0.07 16.31
N ASN A 72 -5.01 -0.92 17.00
CA ASN A 72 -4.63 -1.47 18.30
C ASN A 72 -4.30 -2.96 18.26
N ARG A 73 -4.35 -3.59 17.09
CA ARG A 73 -4.16 -5.04 17.01
C ARG A 73 -2.68 -5.39 17.11
N SER A 74 -2.29 -5.97 18.24
CA SER A 74 -0.96 -6.52 18.41
C SER A 74 -0.85 -7.91 17.76
N ILE A 75 0.39 -8.35 17.50
CA ILE A 75 0.67 -9.73 17.07
C ILE A 75 0.18 -10.75 18.11
N ILE A 76 0.10 -10.36 19.39
CA ILE A 76 -0.35 -11.24 20.48
C ILE A 76 -1.87 -11.45 20.41
N ASP A 77 -2.64 -10.40 20.15
CA ASP A 77 -4.11 -10.46 20.04
C ASP A 77 -4.56 -11.39 18.90
N LEU A 78 -3.74 -11.49 17.85
CA LEU A 78 -3.98 -12.35 16.70
C LEU A 78 -3.90 -13.84 17.04
N LYS A 79 -3.06 -14.22 18.02
CA LYS A 79 -2.94 -15.61 18.46
C LYS A 79 -4.22 -16.06 19.20
N VAL A 80 -4.77 -15.19 20.04
CA VAL A 80 -6.01 -15.44 20.78
C VAL A 80 -7.19 -15.60 19.83
N LEU A 81 -7.33 -14.70 18.84
CA LEU A 81 -8.38 -14.79 17.83
C LEU A 81 -8.27 -16.06 16.98
N PHE A 82 -7.07 -16.51 16.64
CA PHE A 82 -6.88 -17.74 15.88
C PHE A 82 -7.36 -18.98 16.66
N ASP A 83 -7.14 -18.99 17.97
CA ASP A 83 -7.62 -20.07 18.84
C ASP A 83 -9.17 -20.06 18.94
N GLU A 84 -9.80 -18.87 18.94
CA GLU A 84 -11.27 -18.71 18.97
C GLU A 84 -11.96 -19.05 17.63
N ILE A 85 -11.35 -18.70 16.49
CA ILE A 85 -11.95 -18.90 15.16
C ILE A 85 -12.00 -20.38 14.75
N ASN A 86 -11.18 -21.24 15.35
CA ASN A 86 -11.21 -22.69 15.08
C ASN A 86 -12.55 -23.36 15.46
N GLU A 87 -13.46 -22.67 16.15
CA GLU A 87 -14.79 -23.19 16.50
C GLU A 87 -15.93 -22.76 15.55
N GLU A 88 -15.75 -21.76 14.68
CA GLU A 88 -16.81 -21.27 13.77
C GLU A 88 -16.58 -21.70 12.31
N GLU A 89 -17.61 -22.32 11.71
CA GLU A 89 -17.59 -22.86 10.35
C GLU A 89 -17.53 -21.73 9.30
N PHE A 90 -16.36 -21.50 8.72
CA PHE A 90 -16.10 -20.41 7.77
C PHE A 90 -16.74 -20.68 6.40
N LEU A 91 -17.76 -19.90 6.03
CA LEU A 91 -18.31 -19.90 4.67
C LEU A 91 -17.27 -19.38 3.66
N SER A 92 -16.61 -20.28 2.93
CA SER A 92 -15.67 -19.93 1.86
C SER A 92 -16.41 -19.27 0.69
N LEU A 93 -16.41 -17.94 0.62
CA LEU A 93 -16.84 -17.22 -0.58
C LEU A 93 -15.71 -17.25 -1.63
N SER A 94 -15.81 -18.15 -2.62
CA SER A 94 -14.94 -18.11 -3.80
C SER A 94 -15.39 -16.98 -4.72
N SER A 95 -14.56 -15.94 -4.83
CA SER A 95 -14.88 -14.72 -5.61
C SER A 95 -14.45 -14.82 -7.08
N ASP A 96 -14.70 -15.95 -7.75
CA ASP A 96 -14.20 -16.14 -9.12
C ASP A 96 -15.12 -15.62 -10.23
N ASN A 97 -16.31 -15.13 -9.88
CA ASN A 97 -17.23 -14.56 -10.87
C ASN A 97 -17.23 -13.03 -10.84
N ARG A 98 -16.35 -12.41 -11.63
CA ARG A 98 -16.45 -10.97 -12.02
C ARG A 98 -17.63 -10.67 -12.96
N PHE A 99 -18.61 -11.56 -13.03
CA PHE A 99 -19.83 -11.39 -13.80
C PHE A 99 -20.85 -10.69 -12.91
N ASN A 100 -20.88 -9.36 -12.95
CA ASN A 100 -22.01 -8.46 -12.67
C ASN A 100 -21.49 -7.03 -12.55
N VAL A 101 -20.77 -6.56 -13.58
CA VAL A 101 -20.54 -5.12 -13.75
C VAL A 101 -21.92 -4.50 -13.99
N THR A 102 -22.34 -3.63 -13.09
CA THR A 102 -23.69 -3.06 -13.08
C THR A 102 -24.02 -2.39 -14.41
N HIS A 103 -25.14 -2.76 -15.02
CA HIS A 103 -25.62 -2.18 -16.29
C HIS A 103 -26.16 -0.75 -16.14
N ARG A 104 -26.30 -0.25 -14.91
CA ARG A 104 -26.76 1.11 -14.61
C ARG A 104 -25.57 2.01 -14.31
N PRO A 105 -25.61 3.29 -14.73
CA PRO A 105 -24.58 4.25 -14.37
C PRO A 105 -24.46 4.30 -12.84
N ILE A 106 -23.23 4.13 -12.39
CA ILE A 106 -22.77 4.22 -11.01
C ILE A 106 -23.32 5.52 -10.43
N SER A 107 -24.17 5.44 -9.40
CA SER A 107 -24.73 6.62 -8.75
C SER A 107 -23.61 7.45 -8.09
N ASP A 108 -23.87 8.74 -7.81
CA ASP A 108 -22.87 9.65 -7.21
C ASP A 108 -22.27 9.08 -5.91
N LEU A 109 -23.06 8.33 -5.14
CA LEU A 109 -22.64 7.70 -3.89
C LEU A 109 -21.54 6.62 -4.07
N GLU A 110 -21.60 5.85 -5.16
CA GLU A 110 -20.60 4.81 -5.47
C GLU A 110 -19.27 5.41 -5.98
N THR A 111 -19.26 6.71 -6.30
CA THR A 111 -18.05 7.41 -6.71
C THR A 111 -17.25 7.98 -5.55
N LEU A 112 -17.85 8.13 -4.36
CA LEU A 112 -17.19 8.71 -3.20
C LEU A 112 -15.96 7.92 -2.72
N PRO A 113 -15.97 6.56 -2.65
CA PRO A 113 -14.77 5.80 -2.32
C PRO A 113 -13.61 6.02 -3.30
N ARG A 114 -13.88 6.48 -4.52
CA ARG A 114 -12.83 6.78 -5.51
C ARG A 114 -11.99 7.98 -5.10
N VAL A 115 -12.55 8.95 -4.38
CA VAL A 115 -11.80 10.10 -3.86
C VAL A 115 -10.74 9.60 -2.88
N VAL A 116 -11.16 8.83 -1.88
CA VAL A 116 -10.25 8.24 -0.88
C VAL A 116 -9.22 7.34 -1.56
N LEU A 117 -9.62 6.50 -2.51
CA LEU A 117 -8.68 5.67 -3.28
C LEU A 117 -7.66 6.49 -4.06
N ARG A 118 -8.03 7.64 -4.64
CA ARG A 118 -7.09 8.49 -5.38
C ARG A 118 -6.07 9.14 -4.45
N VAL A 119 -6.52 9.64 -3.30
CA VAL A 119 -5.63 10.17 -2.25
C VAL A 119 -4.70 9.08 -1.73
N TYR A 120 -5.25 7.90 -1.43
CA TYR A 120 -4.51 6.73 -0.96
C TYR A 120 -3.45 6.24 -1.97
N ASN A 121 -3.76 6.28 -3.26
CA ASN A 121 -2.84 5.90 -4.34
C ASN A 121 -2.02 7.10 -4.87
N SER A 122 -1.97 8.22 -4.16
CA SER A 122 -1.07 9.32 -4.49
C SER A 122 0.29 9.14 -3.81
N SER A 123 1.29 9.87 -4.27
CA SER A 123 2.61 10.01 -3.63
C SER A 123 2.78 11.38 -2.96
N ARG A 124 1.71 12.18 -2.88
CA ARG A 124 1.71 13.56 -2.40
C ARG A 124 1.39 13.61 -0.91
N GLY A 125 1.72 14.72 -0.25
CA GLY A 125 1.30 14.99 1.11
C GLY A 125 -0.22 15.10 1.22
N VAL A 126 -0.79 14.61 2.31
CA VAL A 126 -2.23 14.47 2.52
C VAL A 126 -2.60 15.10 3.85
N ASP A 127 -3.72 15.84 3.87
CA ASP A 127 -4.33 16.26 5.12
C ASP A 127 -5.06 15.08 5.77
N THR A 128 -4.43 14.50 6.79
CA THR A 128 -4.93 13.27 7.44
C THR A 128 -6.18 13.52 8.28
N GLU A 129 -6.34 14.73 8.84
CA GLU A 129 -7.52 15.10 9.63
C GLU A 129 -8.75 15.26 8.73
N GLU A 130 -8.60 15.99 7.63
CA GLU A 130 -9.68 16.15 6.65
C GLU A 130 -10.02 14.81 5.98
N LEU A 131 -9.00 13.99 5.66
CA LEU A 131 -9.22 12.66 5.11
C LEU A 131 -9.99 11.76 6.10
N ALA A 132 -9.74 11.85 7.40
CA ALA A 132 -10.49 11.11 8.41
C ALA A 132 -11.97 11.50 8.43
N LEU A 133 -12.26 12.81 8.43
CA LEU A 133 -13.64 13.30 8.38
C LEU A 133 -14.36 12.85 7.10
N VAL A 134 -13.73 13.01 5.94
CA VAL A 134 -14.29 12.60 4.64
C VAL A 134 -14.53 11.09 4.61
N SER A 135 -13.57 10.29 5.09
CA SER A 135 -13.70 8.83 5.08
C SER A 135 -14.81 8.32 6.00
N SER A 136 -14.94 8.88 7.21
CA SER A 136 -16.03 8.57 8.15
C SER A 136 -17.41 8.93 7.59
N ASN A 137 -17.52 10.10 6.96
CA ASN A 137 -18.77 10.53 6.31
C ASN A 137 -19.17 9.60 5.15
N ILE A 138 -18.19 9.19 4.34
CA ILE A 138 -18.41 8.22 3.25
C ILE A 138 -18.83 6.87 3.82
N TYR A 139 -18.16 6.41 4.88
CA TYR A 139 -18.48 5.15 5.56
C TYR A 139 -19.95 5.14 6.00
N GLN A 140 -20.37 6.15 6.76
CA GLN A 140 -21.76 6.26 7.22
C GLN A 140 -22.75 6.32 6.06
N SER A 141 -22.43 7.10 5.02
CA SER A 141 -23.30 7.23 3.85
C SER A 141 -23.52 5.90 3.11
N ILE A 142 -22.47 5.07 3.01
CA ILE A 142 -22.56 3.73 2.43
C ILE A 142 -23.48 2.84 3.27
N LEU A 143 -23.32 2.84 4.60
CA LEU A 143 -24.14 2.03 5.48
C LEU A 143 -25.61 2.47 5.50
N CYS A 144 -25.87 3.78 5.46
CA CYS A 144 -27.23 4.31 5.36
C CYS A 144 -27.90 3.92 4.04
N ALA A 145 -27.17 3.95 2.93
CA ALA A 145 -27.70 3.60 1.62
C ALA A 145 -27.85 2.09 1.41
N PHE A 146 -26.96 1.30 2.01
CA PHE A 146 -26.93 -0.15 1.88
C PHE A 146 -26.84 -0.85 3.25
N PRO A 147 -27.86 -0.76 4.12
CA PRO A 147 -27.80 -1.34 5.47
C PRO A 147 -27.65 -2.87 5.49
N TRP A 148 -28.05 -3.52 4.40
CA TRP A 148 -27.96 -4.96 4.22
C TRP A 148 -26.59 -5.41 3.67
N ALA A 149 -25.76 -4.47 3.19
CA ALA A 149 -24.52 -4.80 2.51
C ALA A 149 -23.41 -5.01 3.53
N TYR A 150 -22.68 -6.11 3.33
CA TYR A 150 -21.49 -6.42 4.10
C TYR A 150 -20.33 -5.50 3.70
N VAL A 151 -19.74 -4.80 4.67
CA VAL A 151 -18.52 -4.03 4.46
C VAL A 151 -17.31 -4.97 4.40
N SER A 152 -16.70 -5.07 3.21
CA SER A 152 -15.51 -5.90 3.05
C SER A 152 -14.34 -5.42 3.92
N PRO A 153 -13.47 -6.33 4.40
CA PRO A 153 -12.25 -5.98 5.13
C PRO A 153 -11.40 -4.90 4.45
N THR A 154 -11.31 -4.93 3.12
CA THR A 154 -10.55 -3.97 2.33
C THR A 154 -11.19 -2.59 2.33
N LEU A 155 -12.52 -2.50 2.20
CA LEU A 155 -13.25 -1.23 2.26
C LEU A 155 -13.20 -0.65 3.67
N HIS A 156 -13.39 -1.49 4.70
CA HIS A 156 -13.22 -1.09 6.09
C HIS A 156 -11.81 -0.56 6.34
N LYS A 157 -10.76 -1.29 5.94
CA LYS A 157 -9.38 -0.81 6.05
C LYS A 157 -9.17 0.54 5.37
N LEU A 158 -9.71 0.71 4.17
CA LEU A 158 -9.58 1.95 3.41
C LEU A 158 -10.28 3.13 4.12
N LEU A 159 -11.51 2.96 4.58
CA LEU A 159 -12.28 4.08 5.13
C LEU A 159 -11.97 4.34 6.61
N ALA A 160 -11.70 3.29 7.40
CA ALA A 160 -11.44 3.41 8.82
C ALA A 160 -9.97 3.72 9.15
N HIS A 161 -9.04 3.12 8.41
CA HIS A 161 -7.61 3.14 8.80
C HIS A 161 -6.71 3.90 7.83
N ALA A 162 -7.16 4.28 6.63
CA ALA A 162 -6.29 5.03 5.71
C ALA A 162 -5.70 6.31 6.32
N PRO A 163 -6.45 7.16 7.06
CA PRO A 163 -5.88 8.38 7.64
C PRO A 163 -4.77 8.08 8.64
N GLU A 164 -4.99 7.15 9.56
CA GLU A 164 -4.01 6.75 10.56
C GLU A 164 -2.82 6.03 9.93
N ILE A 165 -3.04 5.18 8.91
CA ILE A 165 -1.96 4.52 8.17
C ILE A 165 -1.07 5.56 7.47
N ILE A 166 -1.68 6.53 6.78
CA ILE A 166 -0.95 7.60 6.08
C ILE A 166 -0.19 8.48 7.07
N SER A 167 -0.85 8.88 8.16
CA SER A 167 -0.25 9.75 9.18
C SER A 167 0.93 9.09 9.89
N THR A 168 0.78 7.84 10.30
CA THR A 168 1.72 7.18 11.22
C THR A 168 2.81 6.40 10.50
N PHE A 169 2.51 5.80 9.33
CA PHE A 169 3.43 4.87 8.65
C PHE A 169 4.06 5.43 7.37
N ASN A 170 3.63 6.61 6.92
CA ASN A 170 4.13 7.19 5.68
C ASN A 170 4.23 8.72 5.75
N ASP A 171 4.44 9.25 6.96
CA ASP A 171 4.71 10.68 7.21
C ASP A 171 3.71 11.63 6.55
N GLY A 172 2.42 11.27 6.56
CA GLY A 172 1.36 12.06 5.96
C GLY A 172 1.30 12.00 4.43
N HIS A 173 2.05 11.11 3.77
CA HIS A 173 2.03 10.96 2.31
C HIS A 173 1.13 9.79 1.87
N GLY A 174 0.56 9.88 0.68
CA GLY A 174 -0.17 8.75 0.09
C GLY A 174 0.72 7.52 -0.14
N LEU A 175 0.11 6.33 -0.19
CA LEU A 175 0.82 5.04 -0.10
C LEU A 175 1.30 4.49 -1.46
N GLU A 176 1.33 5.30 -2.52
CA GLU A 176 1.77 4.84 -3.84
C GLU A 176 3.18 4.26 -3.81
N ASN A 177 4.09 4.88 -3.05
CA ASN A 177 5.49 4.48 -2.94
C ASN A 177 5.66 3.14 -2.21
N LEU A 178 4.72 2.79 -1.32
CA LEU A 178 4.69 1.54 -0.57
C LEU A 178 3.88 0.43 -1.28
N SER A 179 3.38 0.70 -2.49
CA SER A 179 2.51 -0.22 -3.21
C SER A 179 3.26 -1.44 -3.79
N GLU A 180 2.64 -2.62 -3.65
CA GLU A 180 3.10 -3.87 -4.26
C GLU A 180 3.09 -3.84 -5.81
N LYS A 181 2.35 -2.91 -6.44
CA LYS A 181 2.19 -2.84 -7.91
C LYS A 181 3.52 -2.88 -8.66
N ARG A 182 4.57 -2.26 -8.11
CA ARG A 182 5.91 -2.25 -8.72
C ARG A 182 6.56 -3.64 -8.68
N LEU A 183 6.40 -4.35 -7.58
CA LEU A 183 6.90 -5.71 -7.39
C LEU A 183 6.14 -6.69 -8.29
N GLU A 184 4.82 -6.54 -8.42
CA GLU A 184 4.02 -7.35 -9.35
C GLU A 184 4.40 -7.09 -10.82
N ALA A 185 4.69 -5.82 -11.18
CA ALA A 185 5.18 -5.48 -12.51
C ALA A 185 6.52 -6.18 -12.82
N SER A 186 7.39 -6.36 -11.82
CA SER A 186 8.66 -7.08 -11.96
C SER A 186 8.48 -8.54 -12.39
N ASN A 187 7.36 -9.19 -12.04
CA ASN A 187 7.05 -10.55 -12.51
C ASN A 187 6.91 -10.63 -14.04
N LYS A 188 6.52 -9.53 -14.71
CA LYS A 188 6.52 -9.47 -16.18
C LYS A 188 7.94 -9.50 -16.75
N TYR A 189 8.88 -8.79 -16.12
CA TYR A 189 10.29 -8.81 -16.52
C TYR A 189 10.92 -10.18 -16.27
N ILE A 190 10.69 -10.79 -15.11
CA ILE A 190 11.17 -12.15 -14.80
C ILE A 190 10.75 -13.13 -15.88
N ARG A 191 9.45 -13.18 -16.23
CA ARG A 191 8.94 -14.07 -17.29
C ARG A 191 9.59 -13.77 -18.64
N ARG A 192 9.70 -12.49 -19.02
CA ARG A 192 10.31 -12.07 -20.29
C ARG A 192 11.80 -12.45 -20.37
N TYR A 193 12.56 -12.20 -19.30
CA TYR A 193 13.99 -12.51 -19.25
C TYR A 193 14.20 -14.01 -19.34
N ARG A 194 13.45 -14.79 -18.56
CA ARG A 194 13.50 -16.25 -18.56
C ARG A 194 13.21 -16.85 -19.93
N ASP A 195 12.19 -16.36 -20.63
CA ASP A 195 11.73 -16.90 -21.91
C ASP A 195 12.65 -16.51 -23.08
N ARG A 196 13.11 -15.26 -23.12
CA ARG A 196 13.73 -14.68 -24.32
C ARG A 196 15.21 -14.36 -24.20
N LEU A 197 15.70 -14.04 -23.01
CA LEU A 197 17.06 -13.48 -22.84
C LEU A 197 18.00 -14.42 -22.10
N ALA A 198 17.46 -15.27 -21.23
CA ALA A 198 18.23 -16.18 -20.40
C ALA A 198 18.77 -17.39 -21.16
N CYS A 199 19.98 -17.82 -20.80
CA CYS A 199 20.58 -19.06 -21.28
C CYS A 199 19.65 -20.25 -21.00
N LYS A 200 19.47 -21.14 -21.98
CA LYS A 200 18.58 -22.33 -21.86
C LYS A 200 19.36 -23.64 -21.65
N PHE A 201 20.65 -23.54 -21.32
CA PHE A 201 21.54 -24.69 -21.19
C PHE A 201 21.30 -25.49 -19.91
N SER A 202 21.12 -24.80 -18.77
CA SER A 202 20.74 -25.40 -17.49
C SER A 202 19.77 -24.47 -16.75
N PHE A 203 19.01 -25.03 -15.81
CA PHE A 203 18.10 -24.24 -14.98
C PHE A 203 18.83 -23.21 -14.12
N GLU A 204 19.98 -23.59 -13.57
CA GLU A 204 20.81 -22.70 -12.74
C GLU A 204 21.36 -21.52 -13.53
N GLU A 205 21.97 -21.76 -14.70
CA GLU A 205 22.47 -20.68 -15.56
C GLU A 205 21.35 -19.79 -16.09
N ASN A 206 20.17 -20.37 -16.34
CA ASN A 206 18.98 -19.61 -16.69
C ASN A 206 18.57 -18.64 -15.58
N LEU A 207 18.46 -19.12 -14.34
CA LEU A 207 18.12 -18.28 -13.19
C LEU A 207 19.18 -17.21 -12.94
N LYS A 208 20.46 -17.58 -12.99
CA LYS A 208 21.58 -16.65 -12.82
C LYS A 208 21.51 -15.51 -13.82
N ASP A 209 21.26 -15.80 -15.11
CA ASP A 209 21.13 -14.75 -16.13
C ASP A 209 19.88 -13.87 -15.90
N VAL A 210 18.76 -14.45 -15.44
CA VAL A 210 17.59 -13.66 -15.02
C VAL A 210 17.94 -12.71 -13.89
N PHE A 211 18.63 -13.17 -12.85
CA PHE A 211 19.03 -12.34 -11.70
C PHE A 211 19.99 -11.22 -12.09
N VAL A 212 21.05 -11.54 -12.85
CA VAL A 212 22.00 -10.53 -13.34
C VAL A 212 21.28 -9.43 -14.10
N ARG A 213 20.34 -9.79 -14.98
CA ARG A 213 19.55 -8.81 -15.74
C ARG A 213 18.62 -7.99 -14.87
N LEU A 214 18.01 -8.57 -13.84
CA LEU A 214 17.20 -7.80 -12.89
C LEU A 214 18.04 -6.79 -12.13
N ILE A 215 19.23 -7.18 -11.65
CA ILE A 215 20.17 -6.29 -10.97
C ILE A 215 20.56 -5.13 -11.90
N SER A 216 20.95 -5.42 -13.14
CA SER A 216 21.26 -4.39 -14.13
C SER A 216 20.06 -3.52 -14.52
N HIS A 217 18.83 -4.02 -14.34
CA HIS A 217 17.62 -3.23 -14.60
C HIS A 217 17.33 -2.24 -13.47
N SER A 218 17.63 -2.61 -12.22
CA SER A 218 17.45 -1.79 -11.02
C SER A 218 18.66 -0.93 -10.63
N ASP A 219 19.78 -1.05 -11.33
CA ASP A 219 21.01 -0.29 -11.06
C ASP A 219 20.78 1.22 -11.22
N LEU A 220 20.93 1.95 -10.11
CA LEU A 220 20.72 3.40 -10.06
C LEU A 220 21.65 4.17 -10.99
N MET A 221 22.92 3.79 -11.11
CA MET A 221 23.89 4.48 -11.96
C MET A 221 23.52 4.33 -13.44
N LEU A 222 22.97 3.17 -13.82
CA LEU A 222 22.46 2.97 -15.18
C LEU A 222 21.15 3.70 -15.42
N LEU A 223 20.27 3.78 -14.41
CA LEU A 223 19.01 4.52 -14.50
C LEU A 223 19.21 6.02 -14.63
N MET A 224 20.13 6.62 -13.86
CA MET A 224 20.45 8.05 -13.93
C MET A 224 20.96 8.48 -15.31
N ASN A 225 21.64 7.57 -16.02
CA ASN A 225 22.19 7.83 -17.36
C ASN A 225 21.23 7.49 -18.51
N ARG A 226 20.08 6.86 -18.24
CA ARG A 226 19.09 6.56 -19.28
C ARG A 226 18.27 7.79 -19.60
N LYS A 227 18.27 8.20 -20.88
CA LYS A 227 17.32 9.18 -21.39
C LYS A 227 15.93 8.55 -21.46
N PHE A 228 15.17 8.66 -20.39
CA PHE A 228 13.76 8.28 -20.40
C PHE A 228 12.95 9.38 -21.08
N SER A 229 12.36 9.08 -22.23
CA SER A 229 11.25 9.90 -22.73
C SER A 229 10.03 9.59 -21.87
N ILE A 230 9.72 10.45 -20.89
CA ILE A 230 8.46 10.35 -20.16
C ILE A 230 7.34 10.62 -21.16
N PRO A 231 6.44 9.65 -21.44
CA PRO A 231 5.28 9.93 -22.28
C PRO A 231 4.51 11.08 -21.64
N ARG A 232 4.32 12.17 -22.37
CA ARG A 232 3.51 13.28 -21.85
C ARG A 232 2.10 12.74 -21.61
N PRO A 233 1.51 12.95 -20.41
CA PRO A 233 0.12 12.60 -20.23
C PRO A 233 -0.73 13.34 -21.27
N PRO A 234 -1.79 12.71 -21.80
CA PRO A 234 -2.67 13.38 -22.74
C PRO A 234 -3.19 14.69 -22.10
N SER A 235 -3.11 15.80 -22.83
CA SER A 235 -3.54 17.12 -22.36
C SER A 235 -5.05 17.11 -22.10
N SER A 236 -5.45 16.79 -20.87
CA SER A 236 -6.85 16.75 -20.46
C SER A 236 -7.33 18.18 -20.16
N GLN A 237 -7.81 18.90 -21.18
CA GLN A 237 -8.53 20.18 -21.04
C GLN A 237 -10.01 19.98 -20.64
N GLY A 238 -10.31 18.99 -19.79
CA GLY A 238 -11.68 18.73 -19.32
C GLY A 238 -12.00 19.50 -18.05
N LEU A 239 -13.25 19.96 -17.90
CA LEU A 239 -13.79 20.50 -16.64
C LEU A 239 -13.41 19.57 -15.49
N ARG A 240 -12.79 20.13 -14.43
CA ARG A 240 -12.52 19.39 -13.20
C ARG A 240 -13.84 18.93 -12.60
N SER A 241 -13.99 17.63 -12.40
CA SER A 241 -15.15 17.09 -11.70
C SER A 241 -15.15 17.58 -10.25
N SER A 242 -16.31 17.62 -9.57
CA SER A 242 -16.36 17.96 -8.14
C SER A 242 -15.48 17.05 -7.29
N GLN A 243 -15.23 15.81 -7.74
CA GLN A 243 -14.28 14.89 -7.11
C GLN A 243 -12.84 15.36 -7.22
N ASP A 244 -12.44 15.94 -8.35
CA ASP A 244 -11.10 16.50 -8.51
C ASP A 244 -10.88 17.67 -7.56
N ILE A 245 -11.91 18.49 -7.33
CA ILE A 245 -11.85 19.57 -6.35
C ILE A 245 -11.57 18.97 -4.96
N LEU A 246 -12.38 18.00 -4.52
CA LEU A 246 -12.21 17.36 -3.21
C LEU A 246 -10.85 16.66 -3.05
N VAL A 247 -10.38 15.95 -4.09
CA VAL A 247 -9.04 15.32 -4.07
C VAL A 247 -7.95 16.38 -3.92
N ASN A 248 -8.06 17.53 -4.59
CA ASN A 248 -7.06 18.59 -4.47
C ASN A 248 -7.14 19.31 -3.13
N THR A 249 -8.32 19.43 -2.50
CA THR A 249 -8.42 19.97 -1.13
C THR A 249 -7.69 19.07 -0.13
N LEU A 250 -7.82 17.74 -0.28
CA LEU A 250 -7.19 16.76 0.60
C LEU A 250 -5.67 16.63 0.40
N ILE A 251 -5.15 17.02 -0.75
CA ILE A 251 -3.72 16.93 -1.04
C ILE A 251 -3.08 18.26 -0.65
N ARG A 252 -2.14 18.20 0.30
CA ARG A 252 -1.29 19.34 0.61
C ARG A 252 -0.34 19.52 -0.57
N ASP A 253 -0.52 20.59 -1.32
CA ASP A 253 0.52 21.06 -2.21
C ASP A 253 1.70 21.40 -1.29
N HIS A 254 2.76 20.60 -1.36
CA HIS A 254 4.01 20.94 -0.71
C HIS A 254 4.40 22.28 -1.31
N GLU A 255 4.25 23.37 -0.56
CA GLU A 255 5.00 24.56 -0.86
C GLU A 255 6.44 24.10 -0.72
N ASP A 256 7.10 23.90 -1.86
CA ASP A 256 8.53 23.68 -1.89
C ASP A 256 9.11 24.90 -1.18
N HIS A 257 9.44 24.76 0.11
CA HIS A 257 10.38 25.64 0.77
C HIS A 257 11.69 25.42 0.02
N ASN A 258 11.84 26.18 -1.07
CA ASN A 258 13.13 26.57 -1.61
C ASN A 258 13.80 27.41 -0.51
N ASP A 259 14.30 26.72 0.51
CA ASP A 259 15.33 27.27 1.38
C ASP A 259 16.61 27.26 0.53
N ASP A 260 16.89 28.43 -0.06
CA ASP A 260 18.15 28.83 -0.69
C ASP A 260 19.34 28.73 0.28
#